data_AF-A0A928U1S8-F1
#
_entry.id   AF-A0A928U1S8-F1
#
_cell.length_a   1.000
_cell.length_b   1.000
_cell.length_c   1.000
_cell.angle_alpha   90.00
_cell.angle_beta   90.00
_cell.angle_gamma   90.00
#
_symmetry.space_group_name_H-M   'P 1'
#
loop_
_entity.id
_entity.type
_entity.pdbx_description
1 polymer ?
#
loop_
_entity_poly.entity_id
_entity_poly.type
_entity_poly.pdbx_seq_one_letter_code
_entity_poly.pdbx_strand_id
1 'polypeptide(L)'
;MAVNTKGKRKVNVKGRPFIWSVEGKETQAPEAGGFVDPTPARYIHIIATNKKFMVHYKIPNEGDAYAELRVEGEQFPRQPGAKVVQVPRWKNDTKPYPTNDFVRQLIGWCMSSGD
;
A
#
# COMPACT_ATOMS: atom_id res chain seq x y z
N MET A 1 -27.88 -4.18 -0.96
CA MET A 1 -26.80 -5.01 -1.55
C MET A 1 -25.48 -4.69 -0.85
N ALA A 2 -25.10 -5.47 0.17
CA ALA A 2 -23.86 -5.25 0.90
C ALA A 2 -22.74 -6.04 0.20
N VAL A 3 -21.92 -5.35 -0.59
CA VAL A 3 -20.67 -5.92 -1.11
C VAL A 3 -19.69 -6.07 0.05
N ASN A 4 -19.82 -7.16 0.80
CA ASN A 4 -18.80 -7.60 1.73
C ASN A 4 -17.64 -8.19 0.91
N THR A 5 -16.86 -7.32 0.25
CA THR A 5 -15.68 -7.74 -0.51
C THR A 5 -14.62 -8.18 0.49
N LYS A 6 -14.43 -9.50 0.59
CA LYS A 6 -13.44 -10.21 1.42
C LYS A 6 -12.13 -9.39 1.51
N GLY A 7 -11.74 -8.97 2.71
CA GLY A 7 -10.45 -8.30 2.96
C GLY A 7 -10.44 -6.76 2.94
N LYS A 8 -11.56 -6.08 2.64
CA LYS A 8 -11.65 -4.61 2.78
C LYS A 8 -11.95 -4.21 4.23
N ARG A 9 -11.08 -3.37 4.79
CA ARG A 9 -11.17 -2.80 6.13
C ARG A 9 -11.35 -1.29 6.03
N LYS A 10 -12.14 -0.72 6.94
CA LYS A 10 -12.28 0.74 7.06
C LYS A 10 -11.41 1.25 8.18
N VAL A 11 -10.77 2.38 7.95
CA VAL A 11 -9.95 3.05 8.95
C VAL A 11 -10.21 4.56 8.89
N ASN A 12 -10.24 5.22 10.04
CA ASN A 12 -10.35 6.67 10.10
C ASN A 12 -8.97 7.25 10.46
N VAL A 13 -8.51 8.24 9.70
CA VAL A 13 -7.26 8.97 9.94
C VAL A 13 -7.55 10.46 9.87
N LYS A 14 -7.21 11.22 10.93
CA LYS A 14 -7.46 12.67 11.03
C LYS A 14 -8.92 13.06 10.69
N GLY A 15 -9.90 12.28 11.14
CA GLY A 15 -11.32 12.52 10.89
C GLY A 15 -11.82 12.11 9.50
N ARG A 16 -10.94 11.63 8.60
CA ARG A 16 -11.30 11.20 7.26
C ARG A 16 -11.42 9.67 7.18
N PRO A 17 -12.50 9.13 6.61
CA PRO A 17 -12.64 7.70 6.40
C PRO A 17 -11.87 7.21 5.16
N PHE A 18 -11.11 6.15 5.33
CA PHE A 18 -10.39 5.44 4.28
C PHE A 18 -10.80 3.97 4.28
N ILE A 19 -10.72 3.35 3.11
CA ILE A 19 -10.96 1.94 2.89
C ILE A 19 -9.63 1.35 2.45
N TRP A 20 -9.22 0.23 3.03
CA TRP A 20 -8.00 -0.45 2.64
C TRP A 20 -8.19 -1.95 2.51
N SER A 21 -7.42 -2.60 1.66
CA SER A 21 -7.41 -4.06 1.47
C SER A 21 -6.02 -4.55 1.12
N VAL A 22 -5.78 -5.83 1.34
CA VAL A 22 -4.57 -6.51 0.88
C VAL A 22 -4.92 -7.35 -0.32
N GLU A 23 -4.23 -7.11 -1.43
CA GLU A 23 -4.34 -7.88 -2.66
C GLU A 23 -3.03 -8.65 -2.84
N GLY A 24 -3.09 -9.97 -2.86
CA GLY A 24 -1.97 -10.79 -3.31
C GLY A 24 -2.03 -10.88 -4.82
N LYS A 25 -0.99 -10.41 -5.53
CA LYS A 25 -0.75 -10.80 -6.91
C LYS A 25 0.24 -11.94 -6.90
N GLU A 26 -0.14 -13.07 -7.49
CA GLU A 26 0.84 -14.09 -7.84
C GLU A 26 1.86 -13.44 -8.78
N THR A 27 3.12 -13.48 -8.37
CA THR A 27 4.23 -12.96 -9.16
C THR A 27 4.37 -13.90 -10.35
N GLN A 28 3.86 -13.49 -11.52
CA GLN A 28 3.99 -14.27 -12.74
C GLN A 28 5.49 -14.42 -13.03
N ALA A 29 6.00 -15.66 -13.00
CA ALA A 29 7.39 -15.94 -13.26
C ALA A 29 7.76 -15.42 -14.67
N PRO A 30 8.88 -14.69 -14.85
CA PRO A 30 9.34 -14.35 -16.19
C PRO A 30 9.69 -15.64 -16.94
N GLU A 31 9.27 -15.75 -18.20
CA GLU A 31 9.43 -16.94 -19.06
C GLU A 31 10.89 -17.33 -19.34
N ALA A 32 11.87 -16.55 -18.86
CA ALA A 32 13.30 -16.76 -19.06
C ALA A 32 14.02 -17.05 -17.73
N GLY A 33 14.02 -18.32 -17.31
CA GLY A 33 15.10 -19.00 -16.55
C GLY A 33 15.67 -18.39 -15.26
N GLY A 34 15.17 -17.28 -14.76
CA GLY A 34 15.62 -16.67 -13.50
C GLY A 34 14.95 -17.36 -12.32
N PHE A 35 15.74 -17.73 -11.31
CA PHE A 35 15.22 -18.07 -9.99
C PHE A 35 14.48 -16.84 -9.44
N VAL A 36 13.18 -16.76 -9.71
CA VAL A 36 12.27 -15.86 -9.02
C VAL A 36 11.76 -16.59 -7.79
N ASP A 37 11.99 -15.99 -6.64
CA ASP A 37 11.35 -16.41 -5.41
C ASP A 37 9.83 -16.43 -5.67
N PRO A 38 9.14 -17.59 -5.54
CA PRO A 38 7.73 -17.74 -5.90
C PRO A 38 6.80 -17.01 -4.92
N THR A 39 7.35 -16.19 -4.02
CA THR A 39 6.60 -15.44 -3.03
C THR A 39 5.67 -14.45 -3.75
N PRO A 40 4.34 -14.59 -3.58
CA PRO A 40 3.38 -13.72 -4.24
C PRO A 40 3.53 -12.29 -3.73
N ALA A 41 3.73 -11.34 -4.64
CA ALA A 41 3.82 -9.92 -4.30
C ALA A 41 2.48 -9.43 -3.71
N ARG A 42 2.52 -8.96 -2.47
CA ARG A 42 1.35 -8.45 -1.77
C ARG A 42 1.30 -6.93 -1.84
N TYR A 43 0.14 -6.39 -2.15
CA TYR A 43 -0.10 -4.97 -2.26
C TYR A 43 -1.16 -4.54 -1.27
N ILE A 44 -0.88 -3.50 -0.50
CA ILE A 44 -1.85 -2.84 0.36
C ILE A 44 -2.45 -1.70 -0.46
N HIS A 45 -3.72 -1.84 -0.77
CA HIS A 45 -4.48 -0.87 -1.52
C HIS A 45 -5.32 -0.04 -0.55
N ILE A 46 -5.14 1.26 -0.52
CA ILE A 46 -5.82 2.21 0.37
C ILE A 46 -6.49 3.26 -0.51
N ILE A 47 -7.77 3.49 -0.31
CA ILE A 47 -8.58 4.42 -1.10
C ILE A 47 -9.40 5.27 -0.13
N ALA A 48 -9.34 6.58 -0.28
CA ALA A 48 -10.25 7.50 0.40
C ALA A 48 -11.66 7.38 -0.19
N THR A 49 -12.69 7.58 0.64
CA THR A 49 -14.09 7.50 0.19
C THR A 49 -14.43 8.48 -0.93
N ASN A 50 -13.74 9.63 -0.99
CA ASN A 50 -13.88 10.63 -2.04
C ASN A 50 -13.09 10.29 -3.33
N LYS A 51 -12.36 9.16 -3.37
CA LYS A 51 -11.48 8.73 -4.47
C LYS A 51 -10.39 9.75 -4.87
N LYS A 52 -10.16 10.78 -4.07
CA LYS A 52 -9.13 11.81 -4.34
C LYS A 52 -7.75 11.42 -3.80
N PHE A 53 -7.67 10.29 -3.09
CA PHE A 53 -6.46 9.75 -2.51
C PHE A 53 -6.52 8.23 -2.61
N MET A 54 -5.57 7.65 -3.33
CA MET A 54 -5.38 6.22 -3.50
C MET A 54 -3.89 5.93 -3.30
N VAL A 55 -3.60 4.84 -2.63
CA VAL A 55 -2.25 4.43 -2.28
C VAL A 55 -2.13 2.93 -2.44
N HIS A 56 -1.10 2.50 -3.15
CA HIS A 56 -0.76 1.11 -3.39
C HIS A 56 0.65 0.90 -2.84
N TYR A 57 0.73 0.28 -1.68
CA TYR A 57 2.00 -0.07 -1.07
C TYR A 57 2.33 -1.52 -1.39
N LYS A 58 3.42 -1.75 -2.12
CA LYS A 58 3.97 -3.08 -2.34
C LYS A 58 4.72 -3.49 -1.08
N ILE A 59 4.31 -4.61 -0.49
CA ILE A 59 5.02 -5.21 0.62
C ILE A 59 6.35 -5.75 0.06
N PRO A 60 7.50 -5.26 0.54
CA PRO A 60 8.81 -5.69 0.06
C PRO A 60 9.04 -7.16 0.41
N ASN A 61 9.73 -7.90 -0.46
CA ASN A 61 10.11 -9.28 -0.19
C ASN A 61 11.36 -9.33 0.72
N GLU A 62 11.68 -10.53 1.20
CA GLU A 62 12.96 -10.76 1.87
C GLU A 62 14.10 -10.50 0.86
N GLY A 63 14.98 -9.54 1.17
CA GLY A 63 16.05 -9.09 0.26
C GLY A 63 15.81 -7.73 -0.43
N ASP A 64 14.58 -7.21 -0.46
CA ASP A 64 14.34 -5.84 -0.96
C ASP A 64 14.95 -4.80 0.01
N ALA A 65 15.67 -3.83 -0.54
CA ALA A 65 16.25 -2.71 0.22
C ALA A 65 15.23 -1.60 0.52
N TYR A 66 14.20 -1.47 -0.32
CA TYR A 66 13.18 -0.43 -0.24
C TYR A 66 11.79 -1.02 -0.52
N ALA A 67 10.75 -0.36 -0.04
CA ALA A 67 9.37 -0.67 -0.40
C ALA A 67 8.87 0.31 -1.47
N GLU A 68 8.05 -0.18 -2.40
CA GLU A 68 7.44 0.65 -3.43
C GLU A 68 6.07 1.15 -2.96
N LEU A 69 5.90 2.46 -2.92
CA LEU A 69 4.66 3.13 -2.58
C LEU A 69 4.19 3.89 -3.80
N ARG A 70 3.16 3.40 -4.47
CA ARG A 70 2.48 4.15 -5.52
C ARG A 70 1.36 4.96 -4.90
N VAL A 71 1.30 6.24 -5.22
CA VAL A 71 0.25 7.13 -4.77
C VAL A 71 -0.44 7.69 -6.00
N GLU A 72 -1.76 7.63 -6.01
CA GLU A 72 -2.61 8.15 -7.06
C GLU A 72 -3.66 9.05 -6.41
N GLY A 73 -3.59 10.34 -6.65
CA GLY A 73 -4.57 11.25 -6.10
C GLY A 73 -4.08 12.67 -6.07
N GLU A 74 -5.02 13.60 -6.25
CA GLU A 74 -4.77 15.04 -6.16
C GLU A 74 -4.51 15.48 -4.71
N GLN A 75 -4.99 14.71 -3.73
CA GLN A 75 -4.86 15.03 -2.29
C GLN A 75 -3.57 14.50 -1.65
N PHE A 76 -2.50 14.29 -2.42
CA PHE A 76 -1.20 13.90 -1.87
C PHE A 76 -0.26 15.11 -1.76
N PRO A 77 0.02 15.62 -0.54
CA PRO A 77 0.81 16.83 -0.37
C PRO A 77 2.27 16.68 -0.79
N ARG A 78 2.86 15.49 -0.66
CA ARG A 78 4.28 15.28 -1.02
C ARG A 78 4.52 15.22 -2.53
N GLN A 79 3.57 14.68 -3.29
CA GLN A 79 3.68 14.44 -4.74
C GLN A 79 2.27 14.31 -5.37
N PRO A 80 1.69 15.41 -5.90
CA PRO A 80 0.39 15.33 -6.57
C PRO A 80 0.49 14.52 -7.87
N GLY A 81 -0.50 13.66 -8.12
CA GLY A 81 -0.58 12.81 -9.32
C GLY A 81 -0.31 11.34 -9.06
N ALA A 82 -0.25 10.54 -10.13
CA ALA A 82 0.10 9.11 -10.07
C ALA A 82 1.62 8.95 -10.12
N LYS A 83 2.28 8.80 -8.96
CA LYS A 83 3.74 8.59 -8.87
C LYS A 83 4.08 7.41 -7.98
N VAL A 84 5.11 6.66 -8.38
CA VAL A 84 5.73 5.61 -7.57
C VAL A 84 6.90 6.24 -6.82
N VAL A 85 6.89 6.11 -5.50
CA VAL A 85 7.99 6.55 -4.62
C VAL A 85 8.57 5.34 -3.89
N GLN A 86 9.89 5.31 -3.78
CA GLN A 86 10.57 4.34 -2.96
C GLN A 86 10.60 4.86 -1.53
N VAL A 87 10.10 4.06 -0.59
CA VAL A 87 10.13 4.38 0.83
C VAL A 87 11.03 3.38 1.55
N PRO A 88 11.71 3.80 2.63
CA PRO A 88 12.47 2.86 3.44
C PRO A 88 11.54 1.77 3.98
N ARG A 89 12.13 0.63 4.33
CA ARG A 89 11.41 -0.46 5.00
C ARG A 89 10.87 -0.01 6.35
N TRP A 90 9.62 -0.38 6.62
CA TRP A 90 8.94 -0.07 7.86
C TRP A 90 9.02 -1.29 8.78
N LYS A 91 9.22 -1.09 10.08
CA LYS A 91 9.40 -2.19 11.06
C LYS A 91 8.31 -3.29 11.04
N ASN A 92 7.14 -3.02 10.48
CA ASN A 92 6.03 -3.97 10.37
C ASN A 92 5.76 -4.46 8.93
N ASP A 93 6.62 -4.14 7.95
CA ASP A 93 6.44 -4.56 6.55
C ASP A 93 6.66 -6.07 6.32
N THR A 94 7.39 -6.73 7.21
CA THR A 94 7.63 -8.18 7.16
C THR A 94 6.43 -9.02 7.61
N LYS A 95 5.40 -8.39 8.17
CA LYS A 95 4.22 -9.13 8.63
C LYS A 95 3.32 -9.49 7.45
N PRO A 96 2.89 -10.77 7.37
CA PRO A 96 2.03 -11.22 6.27
C PRO A 96 0.67 -10.50 6.25
N TYR A 97 0.25 -9.98 7.40
CA TYR A 97 -1.00 -9.23 7.57
C TYR A 97 -0.71 -7.84 8.14
N PRO A 98 -0.81 -6.77 7.32
CA PRO A 98 -0.74 -5.41 7.83
C PRO A 98 -1.88 -5.13 8.82
N THR A 99 -1.59 -4.30 9.81
CA THR A 99 -2.54 -3.88 10.85
C THR A 99 -3.18 -2.55 10.49
N ASN A 100 -4.32 -2.24 11.12
CA ASN A 100 -4.91 -0.91 10.99
C ASN A 100 -3.94 0.20 11.41
N ASP A 101 -3.11 -0.04 12.42
CA ASP A 101 -2.09 0.91 12.89
C ASP A 101 -1.05 1.22 11.82
N PHE A 102 -0.50 0.19 11.17
CA PHE A 102 0.42 0.36 10.04
C PHE A 102 -0.21 1.20 8.92
N VAL A 103 -1.45 0.91 8.55
CA VAL A 103 -2.16 1.67 7.51
C VAL A 103 -2.40 3.12 7.94
N ARG A 104 -2.70 3.37 9.23
CA ARG A 104 -2.81 4.74 9.77
C ARG A 104 -1.49 5.48 9.69
N GLN A 105 -0.38 4.83 10.02
CA GLN A 105 0.96 5.41 9.89
C GLN A 105 1.26 5.72 8.43
N LEU A 106 0.89 4.84 7.50
CA LEU A 106 1.13 4.99 6.06
C LEU A 106 0.35 6.17 5.49
N ILE A 107 -0.95 6.25 5.78
CA ILE A 107 -1.77 7.42 5.45
C ILE A 107 -1.21 8.68 6.14
N GLY A 108 -0.77 8.57 7.40
CA GLY A 108 -0.18 9.66 8.15
C GLY A 108 1.07 10.23 7.50
N TRP A 109 2.00 9.36 7.08
CA TRP A 109 3.23 9.73 6.36
C TRP A 109 2.92 10.37 5.00
N CYS A 110 2.01 9.73 4.26
CA CYS A 110 1.49 10.21 2.99
C CYS A 110 0.88 11.62 3.08
N MET A 111 0.17 11.91 4.18
CA MET A 111 -0.47 13.19 4.43
C MET A 111 0.38 14.17 5.23
N SER A 112 1.52 13.75 5.77
CA SER A 112 2.46 14.63 6.43
C SER A 112 3.40 15.17 5.37
N SER A 113 3.23 16.45 5.02
CA SER A 113 4.31 17.20 4.36
C SER A 113 5.59 16.95 5.16
N GLY A 114 6.67 16.55 4.49
CA GLY A 114 7.96 16.46 5.15
C GLY A 114 8.27 17.82 5.75
N ASP A 115 8.60 17.83 7.04
CA ASP A 115 9.45 18.87 7.60
C ASP A 115 10.88 18.58 7.13
#